data_AF-A0A521HXZ3-F1
#
_entry.id   AF-A0A521HXZ3-F1
#
_cell.length_a   1.000
_cell.length_b   1.000
_cell.length_c   1.000
_cell.angle_alpha   90.00
_cell.angle_beta   90.00
_cell.angle_gamma   90.00
#
_symmetry.space_group_name_H-M   'P 1'
#
loop_
_entity.id
_entity.type
_entity.pdbx_description
1 polymer ?
#
loop_
_entity_poly.entity_id
_entity_poly.type
_entity_poly.pdbx_seq_one_letter_code
_entity_poly.pdbx_strand_id
1 'polypeptide(L)'
;MKRVYSVILAASVAAAVPAYVCAAPSLPANRESFPGPLYPESAGVRSGILESWLTAGTLEVSALDPVVVSDTNGFLYLVSRKRDAAAGLFEISVEPYNARSVRGKWSLFRRLSDGSPERIVLFPGPDEAVRLELRPSADSASSDKSRADLMVYGQYAARSVPVGLPFVRLYSLSLSELYTLTETSIPWDLAAPDNTLYADIESAVAEIRDALPSLVYLDDGAFDEHGYPVLIRDGSAQDPQAVRNALANGQDIARVAGGVNCSGFAKWIIDGIVRPRAGSQLFIDPLKTPTAAPNTHFTEPYRESRDLFFGLDWTRNLASAVVSLSAGATVRPDESGVDVTVSPFSGASGYKPAVGYRMSELVPVLYWLAVRERGHLYLGAVSRERGTPPLRQYHHIAAFFPWFDSTGRFRLTVFESAAETESAEFV
;
A
#
# COMPACT_ATOMS: atom_id res chain seq x y z
N MET A 1 10.50 -13.54 23.26
CA MET A 1 9.35 -13.05 22.47
C MET A 1 9.88 -12.28 21.27
N LYS A 2 9.43 -12.58 20.04
CA LYS A 2 9.74 -11.72 18.88
C LYS A 2 9.13 -10.33 19.17
N ARG A 3 9.93 -9.26 19.05
CA ARG A 3 9.43 -7.88 19.24
C ARG A 3 8.40 -7.60 18.16
N VAL A 4 7.14 -7.40 18.54
CA VAL A 4 6.05 -7.10 17.59
C VAL A 4 6.00 -5.59 17.40
N TYR A 5 6.30 -5.14 16.18
CA TYR A 5 6.15 -3.75 15.78
C TYR A 5 4.71 -3.52 15.29
N SER A 6 4.16 -2.35 15.58
CA SER A 6 2.82 -1.95 15.11
C SER A 6 2.80 -0.47 14.76
N VAL A 7 1.94 -0.08 13.83
CA VAL A 7 1.83 1.29 13.34
C VAL A 7 0.38 1.76 13.42
N ILE A 8 0.16 2.95 13.98
CA ILE A 8 -1.11 3.67 13.83
C ILE A 8 -0.91 4.68 12.72
N LEU A 9 -1.81 4.67 11.74
CA LEU A 9 -1.80 5.57 10.60
C LEU A 9 -2.83 6.68 10.84
N ALA A 10 -2.44 7.92 10.58
CA ALA A 10 -3.34 9.06 10.45
C ALA A 10 -3.29 9.56 9.00
N ALA A 11 -4.46 9.69 8.37
CA ALA A 11 -4.58 10.17 7.00
C ALA A 11 -4.39 11.69 6.94
N SER A 12 -3.76 12.17 5.87
CA SER A 12 -3.66 13.59 5.54
C SER A 12 -3.77 13.75 4.04
N VAL A 13 -4.42 14.82 3.57
CA VAL A 13 -4.53 15.05 2.13
C VAL A 13 -3.17 15.56 1.63
N ALA A 14 -2.62 14.90 0.62
CA ALA A 14 -1.47 15.42 -0.11
C ALA A 14 -1.99 16.45 -1.11
N ALA A 15 -2.19 17.69 -0.66
CA ALA A 15 -2.62 18.77 -1.54
C ALA A 15 -1.63 19.93 -1.48
N ALA A 16 -0.93 20.17 -2.59
CA ALA A 16 -0.76 21.55 -3.05
C ALA A 16 -2.15 22.09 -3.45
N VAL A 17 -2.37 23.41 -3.39
CA VAL A 17 -3.73 23.97 -3.27
C VAL A 17 -3.88 25.12 -4.27
N PRO A 18 -5.02 25.32 -4.96
CA PRO A 18 -6.19 24.47 -5.24
C PRO A 18 -6.59 24.39 -6.74
N ALA A 19 -7.40 23.38 -7.09
CA ALA A 19 -8.62 23.45 -7.92
C ALA A 19 -9.30 22.06 -7.83
N TYR A 20 -10.45 21.80 -7.20
CA TYR A 20 -11.73 22.51 -7.22
C TYR A 20 -12.58 22.18 -5.96
N VAL A 21 -13.46 23.13 -5.66
CA VAL A 21 -14.70 23.05 -4.88
C VAL A 21 -15.52 21.79 -5.22
N CYS A 22 -16.11 21.19 -4.17
CA CYS A 22 -17.25 20.27 -4.20
C CYS A 22 -17.38 19.35 -5.43
N ALA A 23 -16.80 18.17 -5.35
CA ALA A 23 -17.46 16.98 -5.86
C ALA A 23 -17.75 16.07 -4.65
N ALA A 24 -19.03 15.86 -4.35
CA ALA A 24 -19.45 14.60 -3.74
C ALA A 24 -18.77 13.46 -4.52
N PRO A 25 -18.43 12.32 -3.92
CA PRO A 25 -17.86 11.20 -4.67
C PRO A 25 -18.83 10.85 -5.80
N SER A 26 -18.54 11.35 -6.99
CA SER A 26 -19.20 10.95 -8.20
C SER A 26 -18.80 9.50 -8.35
N LEU A 27 -19.78 8.59 -8.22
CA LEU A 27 -19.68 7.26 -8.81
C LEU A 27 -19.02 7.43 -10.17
N PRO A 28 -17.91 6.73 -10.47
CA PRO A 28 -17.16 6.96 -11.69
C PRO A 28 -18.09 6.89 -12.90
N ALA A 29 -18.39 8.06 -13.46
CA ALA A 29 -19.24 8.26 -14.63
C ALA A 29 -18.38 8.10 -15.88
N ASN A 30 -17.84 6.90 -16.04
CA ASN A 30 -17.43 6.23 -17.27
C ASN A 30 -16.57 5.05 -16.84
N ARG A 31 -17.23 3.90 -16.63
CA ARG A 31 -16.56 2.61 -16.63
C ARG A 31 -15.96 2.45 -18.02
N GLU A 32 -14.67 2.74 -18.20
CA GLU A 32 -13.92 1.96 -19.18
C GLU A 32 -14.22 0.49 -18.87
N SER A 33 -14.65 -0.26 -19.87
CA SER A 33 -15.03 -1.66 -19.70
C SER A 33 -13.83 -2.39 -19.09
N PHE A 34 -13.92 -2.81 -17.83
CA PHE A 34 -12.92 -3.71 -17.29
C PHE A 34 -13.08 -5.08 -17.97
N PRO A 35 -11.97 -5.74 -18.37
CA PRO A 35 -10.61 -5.22 -18.34
C PRO A 35 -10.41 -4.18 -19.45
N GLY A 36 -9.77 -3.04 -19.12
CA GLY A 36 -9.57 -1.94 -20.07
C GLY A 36 -8.95 -2.42 -21.40
N PRO A 37 -9.03 -1.62 -22.48
CA PRO A 37 -8.72 -2.05 -23.85
C PRO A 37 -7.30 -2.60 -24.09
N LEU A 38 -6.42 -2.51 -23.10
CA LEU A 38 -5.01 -2.91 -23.13
C LEU A 38 -4.71 -4.23 -22.38
N TYR A 39 -5.70 -4.93 -21.83
CA TYR A 39 -5.45 -6.24 -21.21
C TYR A 39 -5.17 -7.31 -22.29
N PRO A 40 -4.04 -8.05 -22.21
CA PRO A 40 -3.72 -9.08 -23.19
C PRO A 40 -4.53 -10.36 -22.87
N GLU A 41 -5.72 -10.45 -23.48
CA GLU A 41 -6.63 -11.58 -23.30
C GLU A 41 -6.14 -12.85 -24.03
N SER A 42 -5.88 -13.90 -23.26
CA SER A 42 -5.45 -15.21 -23.79
C SER A 42 -6.56 -16.25 -23.92
N ALA A 43 -7.84 -15.94 -23.69
CA ALA A 43 -8.97 -16.89 -23.77
C ALA A 43 -9.03 -17.67 -25.08
N GLY A 44 -8.82 -16.99 -26.22
CA GLY A 44 -8.78 -17.63 -27.53
C GLY A 44 -7.63 -18.63 -27.67
N VAL A 45 -6.43 -18.24 -27.20
CA VAL A 45 -5.25 -19.13 -27.16
C VAL A 45 -5.52 -20.32 -26.24
N ARG A 46 -6.02 -20.09 -25.03
CA ARG A 46 -6.38 -21.13 -24.06
C ARG A 46 -7.40 -22.11 -24.62
N SER A 47 -8.37 -21.64 -25.40
CA SER A 47 -9.35 -22.48 -26.10
C SER A 47 -8.68 -23.36 -27.17
N GLY A 48 -7.75 -22.80 -27.95
CA GLY A 48 -7.02 -23.55 -28.98
C GLY A 48 -6.07 -24.62 -28.44
N ILE A 49 -5.57 -24.45 -27.21
CA ILE A 49 -4.68 -25.42 -26.54
C ILE A 49 -5.40 -26.31 -25.51
N LEU A 50 -6.72 -26.22 -25.41
CA LEU A 50 -7.50 -26.86 -24.35
C LEU A 50 -7.22 -28.36 -24.28
N GLU A 51 -7.36 -29.06 -25.40
CA GLU A 51 -7.20 -30.52 -25.48
C GLU A 51 -5.74 -30.97 -25.37
N SER A 52 -4.81 -30.23 -25.99
CA SER A 52 -3.40 -30.62 -26.11
C SER A 52 -2.55 -30.27 -24.89
N TRP A 53 -2.93 -29.23 -24.13
CA TRP A 53 -2.20 -28.78 -22.94
C TRP A 53 -3.04 -28.88 -21.67
N LEU A 54 -4.22 -28.25 -21.65
CA LEU A 54 -4.91 -27.98 -20.38
C LEU A 54 -5.62 -29.21 -19.81
N THR A 55 -6.18 -30.06 -20.67
CA THR A 55 -6.87 -31.32 -20.27
C THR A 55 -6.06 -32.59 -20.52
N ALA A 56 -4.97 -32.52 -21.28
CA ALA A 56 -4.08 -33.65 -21.57
C ALA A 56 -3.45 -34.26 -20.31
N GLY A 57 -2.93 -35.49 -20.41
CA GLY A 57 -2.24 -36.15 -19.30
C GLY A 57 -0.98 -35.41 -18.87
N THR A 58 -0.65 -35.38 -17.57
CA THR A 58 0.56 -34.66 -17.09
C THR A 58 1.86 -35.18 -17.72
N LEU A 59 1.93 -36.46 -18.07
CA LEU A 59 3.07 -37.05 -18.79
C LEU A 59 3.16 -36.55 -20.24
N GLU A 60 2.02 -36.43 -20.93
CA GLU A 60 1.95 -35.93 -22.32
C GLU A 60 2.42 -34.47 -22.37
N VAL A 61 1.87 -33.62 -21.48
CA VAL A 61 2.25 -32.21 -21.41
C VAL A 61 3.69 -32.02 -20.95
N SER A 62 4.22 -32.92 -20.11
CA SER A 62 5.63 -32.87 -19.68
C SER A 62 6.61 -33.13 -20.83
N ALA A 63 6.18 -33.84 -21.87
CA ALA A 63 6.98 -34.10 -23.07
C ALA A 63 6.90 -32.97 -24.11
N LEU A 64 6.02 -31.98 -23.92
CA LEU A 64 5.90 -30.84 -24.83
C LEU A 64 7.00 -29.80 -24.56
N ASP A 65 7.51 -29.25 -25.66
CA ASP A 65 8.36 -28.06 -25.64
C ASP A 65 7.51 -26.78 -25.57
N PRO A 66 8.00 -25.69 -24.96
CA PRO A 66 7.32 -24.40 -24.97
C PRO A 66 7.04 -23.92 -26.40
N VAL A 67 5.87 -23.35 -26.63
CA VAL A 67 5.41 -22.91 -27.95
C VAL A 67 4.90 -21.48 -27.91
N VAL A 68 5.16 -20.73 -28.98
CA VAL A 68 4.59 -19.40 -29.18
C VAL A 68 3.36 -19.52 -30.06
N VAL A 69 2.23 -19.04 -29.58
CA VAL A 69 0.92 -19.12 -30.25
C VAL A 69 0.39 -17.70 -30.47
N SER A 70 -0.16 -17.43 -31.65
CA SER A 70 -0.86 -16.17 -31.95
C SER A 70 -2.34 -16.29 -31.63
N ASP A 71 -2.94 -15.23 -31.10
CA ASP A 71 -4.40 -15.08 -31.09
C ASP A 71 -4.93 -14.62 -32.47
N THR A 72 -6.24 -14.42 -32.57
CA THR A 72 -6.92 -13.97 -33.80
C THR A 72 -6.57 -12.54 -34.22
N ASN A 73 -6.01 -11.74 -33.31
CA ASN A 73 -5.62 -10.35 -33.52
C ASN A 73 -4.10 -10.21 -33.77
N GLY A 74 -3.34 -11.30 -33.78
CA GLY A 74 -1.89 -11.28 -33.99
C GLY A 74 -1.06 -11.11 -32.72
N PHE A 75 -1.67 -11.08 -31.52
CA PHE A 75 -0.92 -11.05 -30.27
C PHE A 75 -0.30 -12.41 -29.99
N LEU A 76 0.97 -12.41 -29.65
CA LEU A 76 1.74 -13.62 -29.39
C LEU A 76 1.72 -13.95 -27.89
N TYR A 77 1.60 -15.24 -27.58
CA TYR A 77 1.62 -15.78 -26.23
C TYR A 77 2.61 -16.94 -26.15
N LEU A 78 3.39 -16.99 -25.07
CA LEU A 78 4.19 -18.16 -24.72
C LEU A 78 3.32 -19.12 -23.91
N VAL A 79 3.19 -20.34 -24.42
CA VAL A 79 2.63 -21.49 -23.69
C VAL A 79 3.81 -22.31 -23.20
N SER A 80 3.92 -22.47 -21.88
CA SER A 80 5.03 -23.18 -21.26
C SER A 80 4.56 -24.04 -20.09
N ARG A 81 5.45 -24.90 -19.60
CA ARG A 81 5.19 -25.79 -18.48
C ARG A 81 6.34 -25.76 -17.48
N LYS A 82 6.02 -25.96 -16.20
CA LYS A 82 6.99 -26.08 -15.12
C LYS A 82 6.57 -27.18 -14.15
N ARG A 83 7.53 -28.04 -13.79
CA ARG A 83 7.34 -29.06 -12.75
C ARG A 83 7.93 -28.55 -11.44
N ASP A 84 7.12 -28.53 -10.39
CA ASP A 84 7.55 -28.28 -9.02
C ASP A 84 7.41 -29.56 -8.20
N ALA A 85 8.49 -30.34 -8.14
CA ALA A 85 8.50 -31.61 -7.42
C ALA A 85 8.39 -31.42 -5.90
N ALA A 86 8.83 -30.28 -5.36
CA ALA A 86 8.79 -30.01 -3.92
C ALA A 86 7.36 -29.68 -3.47
N ALA A 87 6.63 -28.90 -4.27
CA ALA A 87 5.22 -28.60 -4.02
C ALA A 87 4.26 -29.72 -4.46
N GLY A 88 4.74 -30.70 -5.24
CA GLY A 88 3.89 -31.74 -5.82
C GLY A 88 3.02 -31.23 -6.98
N LEU A 89 3.43 -30.14 -7.63
CA LEU A 89 2.61 -29.41 -8.62
C LEU A 89 3.22 -29.41 -10.03
N PHE A 90 2.33 -29.34 -11.00
CA PHE A 90 2.60 -29.11 -12.41
C PHE A 90 1.90 -27.82 -12.84
N GLU A 91 2.67 -26.86 -13.34
CA GLU A 91 2.17 -25.59 -13.83
C GLU A 91 2.16 -25.59 -15.37
N ILE A 92 1.06 -25.15 -15.96
CA ILE A 92 0.96 -24.77 -17.36
C ILE A 92 0.68 -23.28 -17.40
N SER A 93 1.54 -22.49 -18.03
CA SER A 93 1.43 -21.04 -18.10
C SER A 93 1.15 -20.59 -19.53
N VAL A 94 0.27 -19.61 -19.66
CA VAL A 94 0.03 -18.83 -20.87
C VAL A 94 0.30 -17.38 -20.52
N GLU A 95 1.35 -16.79 -21.09
CA GLU A 95 1.75 -15.42 -20.81
C GLU A 95 2.01 -14.64 -22.10
N PRO A 96 1.72 -13.33 -22.15
CA PRO A 96 1.96 -12.55 -23.36
C PRO A 96 3.46 -12.56 -23.69
N TYR A 97 3.79 -12.86 -24.94
CA TYR A 97 5.16 -13.02 -25.39
C TYR A 97 5.93 -11.69 -25.31
N ASN A 98 7.16 -11.72 -24.81
CA ASN A 98 7.99 -10.53 -24.57
C ASN A 98 7.36 -9.46 -23.66
N ALA A 99 6.40 -9.84 -22.81
CA ALA A 99 5.80 -8.91 -21.84
C ALA A 99 6.84 -8.43 -20.81
N ARG A 100 6.79 -7.13 -20.49
CA ARG A 100 7.60 -6.51 -19.43
C ARG A 100 6.91 -6.56 -18.05
N SER A 101 5.76 -7.22 -17.96
CA SER A 101 4.95 -7.33 -16.74
C SER A 101 4.19 -8.65 -16.74
N VAL A 102 3.70 -9.07 -15.57
CA VAL A 102 2.85 -10.26 -15.43
C VAL A 102 1.42 -10.06 -15.87
N ARG A 103 1.02 -8.85 -16.28
CA ARG A 103 -0.34 -8.55 -16.71
C ARG A 103 -0.79 -9.51 -17.81
N GLY A 104 -1.92 -10.18 -17.58
CA GLY A 104 -2.52 -11.18 -18.48
C GLY A 104 -1.82 -12.54 -18.50
N LYS A 105 -0.82 -12.75 -17.65
CA LYS A 105 -0.33 -14.10 -17.34
C LYS A 105 -1.45 -14.90 -16.68
N TRP A 106 -1.58 -16.13 -17.12
CA TRP A 106 -2.53 -17.11 -16.64
C TRP A 106 -1.81 -18.44 -16.45
N SER A 107 -1.96 -19.07 -15.28
CA SER A 107 -1.30 -20.33 -14.95
C SER A 107 -2.29 -21.32 -14.34
N LEU A 108 -2.36 -22.52 -14.92
CA LEU A 108 -3.09 -23.67 -14.35
C LEU A 108 -2.12 -24.56 -13.57
N PHE A 109 -2.44 -24.79 -12.31
CA PHE A 109 -1.73 -25.72 -11.44
C PHE A 109 -2.54 -27.01 -11.29
N ARG A 110 -1.87 -28.14 -11.51
CA ARG A 110 -2.39 -29.50 -11.37
C ARG A 110 -1.50 -30.31 -10.47
N ARG A 111 -2.05 -31.31 -9.77
CA ARG A 111 -1.24 -32.21 -8.95
C ARG A 111 -0.40 -33.13 -9.82
N LEU A 112 0.84 -33.37 -9.41
CA LEU A 112 1.72 -34.32 -10.10
C LEU A 112 1.27 -35.78 -9.96
N SER A 113 0.55 -36.12 -8.87
CA SER A 113 0.14 -37.49 -8.56
C SER A 113 -0.89 -38.06 -9.52
N ASP A 114 -1.88 -37.26 -9.90
CA ASP A 114 -3.06 -37.71 -10.66
C ASP A 114 -3.48 -36.73 -11.77
N GLY A 115 -2.80 -35.59 -11.91
CA GLY A 115 -3.15 -34.56 -12.88
C GLY A 115 -4.45 -33.82 -12.55
N SER A 116 -5.02 -33.99 -11.35
CA SER A 116 -6.22 -33.26 -10.93
C SER A 116 -5.95 -31.75 -10.87
N PRO A 117 -6.91 -30.91 -11.28
CA PRO A 117 -6.78 -29.47 -11.12
C PRO A 117 -6.72 -29.05 -9.67
N GLU A 118 -5.82 -28.13 -9.36
CA GLU A 118 -5.72 -27.53 -8.03
C GLU A 118 -6.17 -26.07 -8.02
N ARG A 119 -5.63 -25.26 -8.92
CA ARG A 119 -5.97 -23.84 -9.02
C ARG A 119 -5.57 -23.24 -10.36
N ILE A 120 -6.18 -22.11 -10.67
CA ILE A 120 -5.72 -21.18 -11.71
C ILE A 120 -5.27 -19.91 -11.01
N VAL A 121 -4.16 -19.33 -11.46
CA VAL A 121 -3.70 -18.02 -11.02
C VAL A 121 -3.64 -17.12 -12.23
N LEU A 122 -4.24 -15.93 -12.14
CA LEU A 122 -4.17 -14.92 -13.20
C LEU A 122 -3.90 -13.53 -12.63
N PHE A 123 -3.30 -12.68 -13.45
CA PHE A 123 -2.80 -11.35 -13.05
C PHE A 123 -3.50 -10.26 -13.87
N PRO A 124 -4.53 -9.59 -13.30
CA PRO A 124 -5.26 -8.54 -14.01
C PRO A 124 -4.43 -7.27 -14.23
N GLY A 125 -3.51 -7.00 -13.29
CA GLY A 125 -2.61 -5.86 -13.29
C GLY A 125 -1.14 -6.25 -13.51
N PRO A 126 -0.22 -5.27 -13.48
CA PRO A 126 1.21 -5.49 -13.68
C PRO A 126 1.96 -5.90 -12.40
N ASP A 127 1.28 -5.91 -11.25
CA ASP A 127 1.85 -6.19 -9.93
C ASP A 127 1.59 -7.66 -9.53
N GLU A 128 2.66 -8.43 -9.34
CA GLU A 128 2.60 -9.85 -8.97
C GLU A 128 2.01 -10.09 -7.56
N ALA A 129 2.06 -9.09 -6.70
CA ALA A 129 1.47 -9.15 -5.38
C ALA A 129 -0.07 -9.09 -5.42
N VAL A 130 -0.64 -8.72 -6.57
CA VAL A 130 -2.08 -8.61 -6.81
C VAL A 130 -2.50 -9.65 -7.84
N ARG A 131 -3.19 -10.68 -7.38
CA ARG A 131 -3.56 -11.82 -8.23
C ARG A 131 -4.92 -12.39 -7.87
N LEU A 132 -5.55 -12.96 -8.88
CA LEU A 132 -6.78 -13.71 -8.72
C LEU A 132 -6.46 -15.20 -8.75
N GLU A 133 -6.90 -15.93 -7.72
CA GLU A 133 -6.77 -17.38 -7.66
C GLU A 133 -8.15 -18.02 -7.79
N LEU A 134 -8.32 -18.92 -8.76
CA LEU A 134 -9.55 -19.69 -8.96
C LEU A 134 -9.30 -21.12 -8.51
N ARG A 135 -10.26 -21.73 -7.81
CA ARG A 135 -10.13 -23.08 -7.24
C ARG A 135 -11.41 -23.89 -7.40
N PRO A 136 -11.34 -25.23 -7.50
CA PRO A 136 -12.52 -26.08 -7.35
C PRO A 136 -13.09 -25.94 -5.93
N SER A 137 -14.40 -26.02 -5.77
CA SER A 137 -15.05 -26.03 -4.45
C SER A 137 -14.78 -27.35 -3.74
N ALA A 138 -14.30 -27.28 -2.49
CA ALA A 138 -13.91 -28.45 -1.70
C ALA A 138 -15.10 -29.32 -1.24
N ASP A 139 -16.33 -28.80 -1.33
CA ASP A 139 -17.53 -29.49 -0.86
C ASP A 139 -18.03 -30.55 -1.86
N SER A 140 -17.53 -31.77 -1.67
CA SER A 140 -17.95 -33.03 -2.30
C SER A 140 -17.63 -33.18 -3.78
N ALA A 141 -17.34 -34.43 -4.15
CA ALA A 141 -17.02 -34.93 -5.49
C ALA A 141 -18.10 -34.66 -6.58
N SER A 142 -19.13 -33.86 -6.28
CA SER A 142 -20.22 -33.45 -7.16
C SER A 142 -20.46 -31.94 -7.20
N SER A 143 -19.68 -31.09 -6.49
CA SER A 143 -19.82 -29.65 -6.69
C SER A 143 -19.03 -29.19 -7.93
N ASP A 144 -19.74 -29.15 -9.05
CA ASP A 144 -19.37 -28.49 -10.31
C ASP A 144 -19.23 -26.96 -10.17
N LYS A 145 -18.76 -26.47 -9.02
CA LYS A 145 -18.70 -25.05 -8.70
C LYS A 145 -17.26 -24.68 -8.38
N SER A 146 -16.86 -23.53 -8.89
CA SER A 146 -15.56 -22.92 -8.62
C SER A 146 -15.69 -21.76 -7.64
N ARG A 147 -14.55 -21.41 -7.06
CA ARG A 147 -14.36 -20.30 -6.14
C ARG A 147 -13.24 -19.40 -6.64
N ALA A 148 -13.31 -18.13 -6.30
CA ALA A 148 -12.30 -17.13 -6.59
C ALA A 148 -11.83 -16.45 -5.30
N ASP A 149 -10.54 -16.17 -5.23
CA ASP A 149 -9.90 -15.36 -4.20
C ASP A 149 -9.15 -14.22 -4.88
N LEU A 150 -9.35 -12.99 -4.41
CA LEU A 150 -8.50 -11.87 -4.78
C LEU A 150 -7.46 -11.67 -3.67
N MET A 151 -6.20 -11.86 -4.02
CA MET A 151 -5.05 -11.68 -3.13
C MET A 151 -4.38 -10.35 -3.44
N VAL A 152 -4.12 -9.57 -2.40
CA VAL A 152 -3.40 -8.28 -2.45
C VAL A 152 -2.30 -8.34 -1.39
N TYR A 153 -1.04 -8.33 -1.81
CA TYR A 153 0.13 -8.38 -0.92
C TYR A 153 0.04 -9.48 0.15
N GLY A 154 -0.39 -10.67 -0.27
CA GLY A 154 -0.52 -11.85 0.58
C GLY A 154 -1.78 -11.88 1.48
N GLN A 155 -2.65 -10.87 1.38
CA GLN A 155 -3.90 -10.78 2.13
C GLN A 155 -5.13 -10.99 1.22
N TYR A 156 -6.19 -11.59 1.76
CA TYR A 156 -7.42 -11.83 1.01
C TYR A 156 -8.32 -10.59 0.99
N ALA A 157 -8.35 -9.88 -0.14
CA ALA A 157 -9.32 -8.80 -0.39
C ALA A 157 -10.72 -9.36 -0.66
N ALA A 158 -10.79 -10.53 -1.29
CA ALA A 158 -11.99 -11.35 -1.38
C ALA A 158 -11.58 -12.82 -1.22
N ARG A 159 -12.35 -13.58 -0.45
CA ARG A 159 -12.03 -14.99 -0.16
C ARG A 159 -13.22 -15.89 -0.47
N SER A 160 -12.95 -16.93 -1.25
CA SER A 160 -13.87 -18.03 -1.56
C SER A 160 -15.19 -17.55 -2.15
N VAL A 161 -15.12 -16.56 -3.05
CA VAL A 161 -16.26 -16.03 -3.80
C VAL A 161 -16.74 -17.07 -4.81
N PRO A 162 -18.04 -17.41 -4.85
CA PRO A 162 -18.56 -18.33 -5.87
C PRO A 162 -18.53 -17.70 -7.26
N VAL A 163 -17.89 -18.37 -8.23
CA VAL A 163 -17.89 -17.94 -9.64
C VAL A 163 -19.15 -18.45 -10.37
N GLY A 164 -19.76 -19.53 -9.87
CA GLY A 164 -20.99 -20.09 -10.44
C GLY A 164 -20.80 -21.02 -11.64
N LEU A 165 -19.55 -21.33 -12.03
CA LEU A 165 -19.22 -22.24 -13.12
C LEU A 165 -18.40 -23.45 -12.66
N PRO A 166 -18.44 -24.59 -13.39
CA PRO A 166 -17.50 -25.68 -13.19
C PRO A 166 -16.05 -25.24 -13.40
N PHE A 167 -15.13 -25.78 -12.61
CA PHE A 167 -13.73 -25.34 -12.63
C PHE A 167 -13.08 -25.52 -14.01
N VAL A 168 -13.37 -26.62 -14.72
CA VAL A 168 -12.86 -26.86 -16.08
C VAL A 168 -13.35 -25.81 -17.08
N ARG A 169 -14.55 -25.24 -16.89
CA ARG A 169 -15.05 -24.15 -17.76
C ARG A 169 -14.23 -22.88 -17.62
N LEU A 170 -13.48 -22.71 -16.54
CA LEU A 170 -12.61 -21.55 -16.31
C LEU A 170 -11.29 -21.62 -17.11
N TYR A 171 -10.98 -22.76 -17.73
CA TYR A 171 -9.73 -22.93 -18.48
C TYR A 171 -9.65 -21.99 -19.68
N SER A 172 -10.78 -21.78 -20.34
CA SER A 172 -10.91 -20.93 -21.52
C SER A 172 -11.76 -19.68 -21.29
N LEU A 173 -12.33 -19.47 -20.10
CA LEU A 173 -13.15 -18.30 -19.78
C LEU A 173 -12.34 -17.02 -19.89
N SER A 174 -12.86 -15.99 -20.55
CA SER A 174 -12.20 -14.68 -20.64
C SER A 174 -12.24 -13.93 -19.31
N LEU A 175 -11.32 -12.98 -19.13
CA LEU A 175 -11.32 -12.10 -17.96
C LEU A 175 -12.57 -11.21 -17.92
N SER A 176 -13.09 -10.79 -19.08
CA SER A 176 -14.32 -10.00 -19.17
C SER A 176 -15.57 -10.79 -18.74
N GLU A 177 -15.68 -12.05 -19.14
CA GLU A 177 -16.74 -12.94 -18.66
C GLU A 177 -16.59 -13.23 -17.17
N LEU A 178 -15.37 -13.50 -16.70
CA LEU A 178 -15.09 -13.70 -15.28
C LEU A 178 -15.44 -12.46 -14.44
N TYR A 179 -15.10 -11.27 -14.93
CA TYR A 179 -15.50 -9.99 -14.34
C TYR A 179 -17.03 -9.90 -14.25
N THR A 180 -17.74 -10.12 -15.36
CA THR A 180 -19.21 -10.05 -15.41
C THR A 180 -19.86 -10.99 -14.39
N LEU A 181 -19.33 -12.21 -14.21
CA LEU A 181 -19.84 -13.18 -13.25
C LEU A 181 -19.58 -12.80 -11.78
N THR A 182 -18.59 -11.96 -11.52
CA THR A 182 -18.08 -11.70 -10.17
C THR A 182 -18.06 -10.22 -9.80
N GLU A 183 -18.55 -9.31 -10.65
CA GLU A 183 -18.40 -7.85 -10.52
C GLU A 183 -18.93 -7.30 -9.19
N THR A 184 -19.96 -7.93 -8.62
CA THR A 184 -20.59 -7.51 -7.37
C THR A 184 -19.94 -8.11 -6.12
N SER A 185 -18.99 -9.04 -6.28
CA SER A 185 -18.47 -9.89 -5.21
C SER A 185 -16.96 -9.86 -5.08
N ILE A 186 -16.25 -9.56 -6.16
CA ILE A 186 -14.81 -9.30 -6.18
C ILE A 186 -14.61 -7.78 -6.31
N PRO A 187 -13.80 -7.15 -5.44
CA PRO A 187 -13.45 -5.74 -5.57
C PRO A 187 -12.43 -5.56 -6.70
N TRP A 188 -12.91 -5.56 -7.95
CA TRP A 188 -12.10 -5.51 -9.16
C TRP A 188 -11.28 -4.22 -9.32
N ASP A 189 -11.68 -3.14 -8.64
CA ASP A 189 -10.89 -1.92 -8.54
C ASP A 189 -9.54 -2.13 -7.82
N LEU A 190 -9.46 -3.11 -6.91
CA LEU A 190 -8.20 -3.54 -6.29
C LEU A 190 -7.38 -4.47 -7.19
N ALA A 191 -7.93 -4.99 -8.29
CA ALA A 191 -7.23 -5.92 -9.18
C ALA A 191 -6.53 -5.18 -10.34
N ALA A 192 -7.13 -4.09 -10.83
CA ALA A 192 -6.50 -3.16 -11.76
C ALA A 192 -6.90 -1.71 -11.41
N PRO A 193 -6.14 -1.06 -10.52
CA PRO A 193 -6.36 0.34 -10.17
C PRO A 193 -6.13 1.28 -11.36
N ASP A 194 -6.87 2.39 -11.39
CA ASP A 194 -6.63 3.50 -12.31
C ASP A 194 -5.38 4.26 -11.87
N ASN A 195 -4.32 4.21 -12.67
CA ASN A 195 -3.03 4.82 -12.38
C ASN A 195 -2.87 6.25 -12.91
N THR A 196 -3.90 6.82 -13.55
CA THR A 196 -3.84 8.19 -14.09
C THR A 196 -4.07 9.28 -13.03
N LEU A 197 -4.46 8.88 -11.82
CA LEU A 197 -4.96 9.76 -10.76
C LEU A 197 -3.92 10.07 -9.66
N TYR A 198 -2.61 9.97 -9.95
CA TYR A 198 -1.54 10.11 -8.93
C TYR A 198 -0.53 11.24 -9.19
N ALA A 199 -0.79 12.10 -10.17
CA ALA A 199 0.11 13.22 -10.50
C ALA A 199 0.44 14.11 -9.28
N ASP A 200 -0.54 14.40 -8.43
CA ASP A 200 -0.33 15.23 -7.22
C ASP A 200 0.61 14.57 -6.21
N ILE A 201 0.51 13.24 -6.03
CA ILE A 201 1.41 12.48 -5.15
C ILE A 201 2.81 12.43 -5.75
N GLU A 202 2.92 12.17 -7.06
CA GLU A 202 4.21 12.17 -7.75
C GLU A 202 4.92 13.52 -7.63
N SER A 203 4.20 14.62 -7.82
CA SER A 203 4.72 15.98 -7.65
C SER A 203 5.13 16.26 -6.21
N ALA A 204 4.30 15.93 -5.21
CA ALA A 204 4.64 16.12 -3.81
C ALA A 204 5.91 15.33 -3.41
N VAL A 205 6.02 14.08 -3.87
CA VAL A 205 7.20 13.25 -3.63
C VAL A 205 8.45 13.86 -4.29
N ALA A 206 8.34 14.37 -5.52
CA ALA A 206 9.46 15.01 -6.21
C ALA A 206 9.92 16.29 -5.48
N GLU A 207 8.98 17.13 -5.04
CA GLU A 207 9.29 18.35 -4.28
C GLU A 207 9.99 18.04 -2.96
N ILE A 208 9.53 17.02 -2.23
CA ILE A 208 10.19 16.57 -0.99
C ILE A 208 11.62 16.11 -1.29
N ARG A 209 11.82 15.26 -2.30
CA ARG A 209 13.15 14.77 -2.70
C ARG A 209 14.12 15.90 -3.04
N ASP A 210 13.67 16.87 -3.82
CA ASP A 210 14.49 18.02 -4.22
C ASP A 210 14.88 18.90 -3.02
N ALA A 211 14.04 18.93 -1.99
CA ALA A 211 14.26 19.68 -0.77
C ALA A 211 15.02 18.91 0.33
N LEU A 212 15.13 17.58 0.26
CA LEU A 212 15.88 16.76 1.25
C LEU A 212 17.31 17.27 1.52
N PRO A 213 18.11 17.71 0.53
CA PRO A 213 19.45 18.24 0.77
C PRO A 213 19.49 19.51 1.64
N SER A 214 18.34 20.15 1.92
CA SER A 214 18.24 21.28 2.83
C SER A 214 18.16 20.88 4.31
N LEU A 215 18.06 19.59 4.62
CA LEU A 215 17.87 19.09 5.97
C LEU A 215 19.06 18.22 6.41
N VAL A 216 19.32 18.20 7.71
CA VAL A 216 20.20 17.22 8.35
C VAL A 216 19.46 16.50 9.46
N TYR A 217 19.92 15.31 9.83
CA TYR A 217 19.38 14.66 11.03
C TYR A 217 19.89 15.34 12.29
N LEU A 218 18.99 15.79 13.16
CA LEU A 218 19.33 16.31 14.48
C LEU A 218 18.30 15.84 15.49
N ASP A 219 18.75 15.27 16.61
CA ASP A 219 17.85 14.86 17.66
C ASP A 219 17.06 16.07 18.20
N ASP A 220 15.78 15.84 18.51
CA ASP A 220 14.82 16.87 18.91
C ASP A 220 14.63 18.06 17.94
N GLY A 221 15.21 18.04 16.73
CA GLY A 221 15.13 19.15 15.79
C GLY A 221 13.78 19.28 15.06
N ALA A 222 13.30 20.51 14.88
CA ALA A 222 12.14 20.89 14.06
C ALA A 222 12.25 22.36 13.58
N PHE A 223 11.19 22.86 12.93
CA PHE A 223 11.01 24.28 12.60
C PHE A 223 9.78 24.85 13.33
N ASP A 224 9.84 26.11 13.76
CA ASP A 224 8.72 26.82 14.39
C ASP A 224 7.67 27.30 13.37
N GLU A 225 6.66 28.07 13.80
CA GLU A 225 5.61 28.61 12.93
C GLU A 225 6.11 29.60 11.86
N HIS A 226 7.33 30.13 12.05
CA HIS A 226 7.99 31.10 11.18
C HIS A 226 9.02 30.45 10.25
N GLY A 227 9.30 29.15 10.44
CA GLY A 227 10.32 28.43 9.68
C GLY A 227 11.74 28.57 10.23
N TYR A 228 11.91 28.99 11.48
CA TYR A 228 13.22 29.00 12.13
C TYR A 228 13.55 27.64 12.75
N PRO A 229 14.80 27.17 12.66
CA PRO A 229 15.22 25.89 13.22
C PRO A 229 15.27 25.94 14.75
N VAL A 230 14.47 25.10 15.40
CA VAL A 230 14.31 25.04 16.86
C VAL A 230 14.35 23.61 17.39
N LEU A 231 14.46 23.46 18.70
CA LEU A 231 14.27 22.19 19.42
C LEU A 231 12.81 22.01 19.79
N ILE A 232 12.24 20.83 19.54
CA ILE A 232 10.84 20.52 19.84
C ILE A 232 10.56 20.67 21.32
N ARG A 233 11.46 20.20 22.20
CA ARG A 233 11.24 20.18 23.65
C ARG A 233 10.89 21.54 24.22
N ASP A 234 11.68 22.57 23.88
CA ASP A 234 11.66 23.86 24.56
C ASP A 234 11.58 25.08 23.63
N GLY A 235 11.58 24.88 22.30
CA GLY A 235 11.52 25.96 21.32
C GLY A 235 12.80 26.77 21.19
N SER A 236 13.89 26.37 21.86
CA SER A 236 15.18 27.06 21.75
C SER A 236 15.81 26.84 20.36
N ALA A 237 16.62 27.80 19.92
CA ALA A 237 17.32 27.71 18.64
C ALA A 237 18.29 26.51 18.61
N GLN A 238 18.39 25.85 17.46
CA GLN A 238 19.34 24.74 17.28
C GLN A 238 20.79 25.24 17.34
N ASP A 239 21.69 24.42 17.90
CA ASP A 239 23.13 24.71 17.93
C ASP A 239 23.72 24.66 16.50
N PRO A 240 24.27 25.77 15.98
CA PRO A 240 24.89 25.79 14.65
C PRO A 240 26.04 24.78 14.49
N GLN A 241 26.75 24.45 15.58
CA GLN A 241 27.83 23.47 15.50
C GLN A 241 27.29 22.05 15.36
N ALA A 242 26.20 21.72 16.06
CA ALA A 242 25.53 20.43 15.92
C ALA A 242 25.02 20.21 14.48
N VAL A 243 24.42 21.24 13.87
CA VAL A 243 23.99 21.21 12.45
C VAL A 243 25.18 20.96 11.52
N ARG A 244 26.31 21.67 11.71
CA ARG A 244 27.53 21.46 10.91
C ARG A 244 28.09 20.04 11.04
N ASN A 245 28.03 19.46 12.24
CA ASN A 245 28.53 18.12 12.50
C ASN A 245 27.63 17.02 11.89
N ALA A 246 26.36 17.34 11.64
CA ALA A 246 25.36 16.42 11.10
C ALA A 246 25.29 16.40 9.56
N LEU A 247 26.10 17.20 8.87
CA LEU A 247 26.14 17.24 7.41
C LEU A 247 26.52 15.87 6.82
N ALA A 248 25.79 15.47 5.78
CA ALA A 248 26.19 14.34 4.97
C ALA A 248 27.41 14.69 4.09
N ASN A 249 28.16 13.67 3.64
CA ASN A 249 29.28 13.85 2.73
C ASN A 249 28.83 14.57 1.44
N GLY A 250 29.44 15.72 1.15
CA GLY A 250 29.13 16.51 -0.05
C GLY A 250 27.92 17.45 0.07
N GLN A 251 27.29 17.55 1.26
CA GLN A 251 26.22 18.50 1.50
C GLN A 251 26.78 19.91 1.76
N ASP A 252 26.22 20.91 1.07
CA ASP A 252 26.62 22.30 1.22
C ASP A 252 25.88 22.95 2.39
N ILE A 253 26.61 23.34 3.43
CA ILE A 253 26.06 24.02 4.61
C ILE A 253 25.28 25.29 4.27
N ALA A 254 25.64 26.00 3.18
CA ALA A 254 24.92 27.20 2.75
C ALA A 254 23.49 26.90 2.26
N ARG A 255 23.20 25.64 1.95
CA ARG A 255 21.88 25.17 1.49
C ARG A 255 21.08 24.47 2.59
N VAL A 256 21.67 24.25 3.77
CA VAL A 256 21.01 23.59 4.90
C VAL A 256 20.21 24.61 5.70
N ALA A 257 18.90 24.36 5.81
CA ALA A 257 17.94 25.17 6.55
C ALA A 257 17.94 24.83 8.05
N GLY A 258 18.23 23.57 8.42
CA GLY A 258 18.23 23.14 9.81
C GLY A 258 18.23 21.63 9.98
N GLY A 259 18.25 21.19 11.24
CA GLY A 259 18.18 19.79 11.62
C GLY A 259 16.77 19.34 11.99
N VAL A 260 16.43 18.09 11.66
CA VAL A 260 15.16 17.48 12.07
C VAL A 260 15.36 16.04 12.56
N ASN A 261 14.54 15.62 13.52
CA ASN A 261 14.34 14.19 13.81
C ASN A 261 13.10 13.67 13.05
N CYS A 262 12.68 12.43 13.31
CA CYS A 262 11.48 11.86 12.68
C CYS A 262 10.19 12.70 12.90
N SER A 263 10.03 13.32 14.07
CA SER A 263 8.84 14.12 14.40
C SER A 263 8.90 15.51 13.77
N GLY A 264 10.06 16.16 13.82
CA GLY A 264 10.31 17.43 13.13
C GLY A 264 10.23 17.30 11.62
N PHE A 265 10.66 16.17 11.05
CA PHE A 265 10.56 15.92 9.62
C PHE A 265 9.11 15.71 9.17
N ALA A 266 8.31 14.94 9.93
CA ALA A 266 6.88 14.82 9.67
C ALA A 266 6.17 16.18 9.73
N LYS A 267 6.51 17.02 10.73
CA LYS A 267 6.01 18.41 10.81
C LYS A 267 6.43 19.22 9.58
N TRP A 268 7.70 19.16 9.17
CA TRP A 268 8.21 19.88 8.00
C TRP A 268 7.46 19.51 6.70
N ILE A 269 7.15 18.22 6.49
CA ILE A 269 6.32 17.77 5.36
C ILE A 269 4.92 18.40 5.42
N ILE A 270 4.27 18.33 6.58
CA ILE A 270 2.91 18.88 6.76
C ILE A 270 2.89 20.41 6.67
N ASP A 271 3.92 21.08 7.15
CA ASP A 271 4.09 22.54 7.00
C ASP A 271 4.19 22.95 5.54
N GLY A 272 4.80 22.12 4.67
CA GLY A 272 4.81 22.32 3.23
C GLY A 272 3.40 22.36 2.62
N ILE A 273 2.44 21.63 3.20
CA ILE A 273 1.03 21.59 2.78
C ILE A 273 0.24 22.75 3.42
N VAL A 274 0.50 23.03 4.70
CA VAL A 274 -0.27 24.01 5.49
C VAL A 274 0.09 25.44 5.10
N ARG A 275 1.39 25.76 5.01
CA ARG A 275 1.89 27.13 4.83
C ARG A 275 1.33 27.84 3.59
N PRO A 276 1.23 27.21 2.41
CA PRO A 276 0.66 27.87 1.24
C PRO A 276 -0.80 28.33 1.40
N ARG A 277 -1.59 27.68 2.27
CA ARG A 277 -2.99 28.06 2.56
C ARG A 277 -3.13 28.98 3.77
N ALA A 278 -2.42 28.68 4.86
CA ALA A 278 -2.57 29.35 6.14
C ALA A 278 -1.71 30.61 6.28
N GLY A 279 -0.66 30.76 5.46
CA GLY A 279 0.31 31.85 5.54
C GLY A 279 1.39 31.68 6.61
N SER A 280 1.27 30.69 7.50
CA SER A 280 2.27 30.31 8.51
C SER A 280 2.43 28.79 8.58
N GLN A 281 3.51 28.34 9.21
CA GLN A 281 3.68 26.94 9.60
C GLN A 281 2.89 26.64 10.88
N LEU A 282 2.80 25.36 11.24
CA LEU A 282 2.14 24.92 12.47
C LEU A 282 2.94 25.32 13.71
N PHE A 283 2.24 25.76 14.75
CA PHE A 283 2.83 25.96 16.07
C PHE A 283 3.21 24.61 16.69
N ILE A 284 4.36 24.54 17.37
CA ILE A 284 4.86 23.30 17.97
C ILE A 284 4.04 22.88 19.20
N ASP A 285 3.70 23.80 20.08
CA ASP A 285 3.08 23.45 21.38
C ASP A 285 1.71 22.77 21.25
N PRO A 286 0.80 23.20 20.35
CA PRO A 286 -0.44 22.47 20.11
C PRO A 286 -0.21 21.01 19.68
N LEU A 287 0.87 20.73 18.94
CA LEU A 287 1.18 19.37 18.45
C LEU A 287 1.59 18.40 19.56
N LYS A 288 2.05 18.93 20.71
CA LYS A 288 2.40 18.14 21.90
C LYS A 288 1.16 17.72 22.73
N THR A 289 -0.01 18.25 22.40
CA THR A 289 -1.23 18.02 23.20
C THR A 289 -1.62 16.54 23.17
N PRO A 290 -1.83 15.90 24.35
CA PRO A 290 -2.26 14.51 24.40
C PRO A 290 -3.57 14.27 23.65
N THR A 291 -3.64 13.14 22.95
CA THR A 291 -4.82 12.68 22.21
C THR A 291 -5.42 11.44 22.87
N ALA A 292 -6.40 10.80 22.22
CA ALA A 292 -7.03 9.57 22.70
C ALA A 292 -6.03 8.39 22.77
N ALA A 293 -5.32 8.26 23.88
CA ALA A 293 -4.37 7.19 24.17
C ALA A 293 -4.91 6.24 25.26
N PRO A 294 -4.49 4.96 25.29
CA PRO A 294 -4.90 4.04 26.34
C PRO A 294 -4.48 4.57 27.73
N ASN A 295 -5.48 4.76 28.59
CA ASN A 295 -5.28 5.16 29.97
C ASN A 295 -5.36 3.93 30.89
N THR A 296 -4.20 3.38 31.25
CA THR A 296 -4.11 2.20 32.12
C THR A 296 -3.21 2.50 33.30
N HIS A 297 -3.52 1.92 34.47
CA HIS A 297 -2.69 2.04 35.67
C HIS A 297 -1.24 1.55 35.46
N PHE A 298 -0.99 0.71 34.45
CA PHE A 298 0.36 0.23 34.13
C PHE A 298 1.20 1.25 33.36
N THR A 299 0.58 2.08 32.51
CA THR A 299 1.28 3.08 31.68
C THR A 299 1.34 4.45 32.34
N GLU A 300 0.39 4.75 33.23
CA GLU A 300 0.26 6.03 33.93
C GLU A 300 1.56 6.52 34.61
N PRO A 301 2.31 5.71 35.38
CA PRO A 301 3.53 6.19 36.05
C PRO A 301 4.68 6.57 35.11
N TYR A 302 4.61 6.10 33.86
CA TYR A 302 5.68 6.20 32.87
C TYR A 302 5.33 7.11 31.71
N ARG A 303 4.10 7.66 31.67
CA ARG A 303 3.57 8.39 30.52
C ARG A 303 4.46 9.57 30.13
N GLU A 304 4.76 10.43 31.11
CA GLU A 304 5.58 11.64 30.93
C GLU A 304 7.08 11.32 30.94
N SER A 305 7.55 10.51 31.91
CA SER A 305 8.99 10.23 32.05
C SER A 305 9.62 9.45 30.89
N ARG A 306 8.79 8.82 30.04
CA ARG A 306 9.22 8.02 28.90
C ARG A 306 8.53 8.39 27.58
N ASP A 307 7.75 9.47 27.57
CA ASP A 307 7.04 9.97 26.38
C ASP A 307 6.32 8.85 25.59
N LEU A 308 5.55 8.02 26.29
CA LEU A 308 5.04 6.76 25.73
C LEU A 308 4.20 6.95 24.46
N PHE A 309 3.46 8.05 24.39
CA PHE A 309 2.50 8.34 23.33
C PHE A 309 2.87 9.56 22.48
N PHE A 310 4.02 10.20 22.71
CA PHE A 310 4.40 11.43 22.02
C PHE A 310 4.28 11.31 20.50
N GLY A 311 4.85 10.25 19.91
CA GLY A 311 4.78 10.06 18.45
C GLY A 311 3.36 9.87 17.91
N LEU A 312 2.46 9.28 18.71
CA LEU A 312 1.06 9.10 18.36
C LEU A 312 0.29 10.42 18.43
N ASP A 313 0.45 11.15 19.52
CA ASP A 313 -0.19 12.44 19.75
C ASP A 313 0.24 13.46 18.68
N TRP A 314 1.55 13.53 18.43
CA TRP A 314 2.13 14.37 17.39
C TRP A 314 1.56 14.08 16.00
N THR A 315 1.53 12.80 15.61
CA THR A 315 1.00 12.35 14.31
C THR A 315 -0.47 12.73 14.11
N ARG A 316 -1.29 12.52 15.13
CA ARG A 316 -2.71 12.84 15.10
C ARG A 316 -2.98 14.34 15.05
N ASN A 317 -2.25 15.13 15.84
CA ASN A 317 -2.37 16.57 15.82
C ASN A 317 -1.94 17.15 14.47
N LEU A 318 -0.86 16.64 13.86
CA LEU A 318 -0.44 17.02 12.51
C LEU A 318 -1.55 16.74 11.48
N ALA A 319 -2.12 15.53 11.48
CA ALA A 319 -3.19 15.18 10.55
C ALA A 319 -4.45 16.04 10.77
N SER A 320 -4.83 16.27 12.04
CA SER A 320 -5.99 17.10 12.39
C SER A 320 -5.80 18.57 11.98
N ALA A 321 -4.57 19.07 11.93
CA ALA A 321 -4.28 20.42 11.46
C ALA A 321 -4.58 20.58 9.96
N VAL A 322 -4.28 19.57 9.14
CA VAL A 322 -4.62 19.55 7.70
C VAL A 322 -6.15 19.52 7.50
N VAL A 323 -6.87 18.74 8.32
CA VAL A 323 -8.33 18.73 8.30
C VAL A 323 -8.91 20.09 8.71
N SER A 324 -8.37 20.69 9.77
CA SER A 324 -8.79 22.00 10.27
C SER A 324 -8.68 23.08 9.19
N LEU A 325 -7.58 23.05 8.44
CA LEU A 325 -7.33 23.95 7.32
C LEU A 325 -8.36 23.78 6.20
N SER A 326 -8.77 22.53 5.92
CA SER A 326 -9.76 22.23 4.89
C SER A 326 -11.19 22.56 5.34
N ALA A 327 -11.48 22.42 6.64
CA ALA A 327 -12.77 22.76 7.24
C ALA A 327 -12.95 24.26 7.50
N GLY A 328 -11.87 25.04 7.50
CA GLY A 328 -11.89 26.46 7.89
C GLY A 328 -12.19 26.69 9.38
N ALA A 329 -12.02 25.66 10.21
CA ALA A 329 -12.29 25.67 11.64
C ALA A 329 -11.32 24.74 12.37
N THR A 330 -11.05 24.99 13.64
CA THR A 330 -10.23 24.07 14.45
C THR A 330 -10.99 22.77 14.69
N VAL A 331 -10.45 21.67 14.19
CA VAL A 331 -10.96 20.31 14.39
C VAL A 331 -9.95 19.54 15.23
N ARG A 332 -10.40 18.94 16.33
CA ARG A 332 -9.54 18.14 17.21
C ARG A 332 -9.38 16.71 16.68
N PRO A 333 -8.29 15.99 17.04
CA PRO A 333 -8.06 14.64 16.53
C PRO A 333 -9.17 13.62 16.78
N ASP A 334 -9.88 13.75 17.90
CA ASP A 334 -11.03 12.91 18.27
C ASP A 334 -12.29 13.19 17.42
N GLU A 335 -12.36 14.37 16.82
CA GLU A 335 -13.47 14.82 15.97
C GLU A 335 -13.13 14.75 14.47
N SER A 336 -11.86 14.62 14.11
CA SER A 336 -11.39 14.76 12.72
C SER A 336 -11.50 13.49 11.89
N GLY A 337 -11.67 12.32 12.53
CA GLY A 337 -11.73 11.04 11.82
C GLY A 337 -10.44 10.67 11.08
N VAL A 338 -9.30 11.25 11.47
CA VAL A 338 -8.01 11.06 10.77
C VAL A 338 -7.40 9.68 10.98
N ASP A 339 -7.77 8.96 12.03
CA ASP A 339 -7.25 7.63 12.30
C ASP A 339 -7.73 6.62 11.23
N VAL A 340 -6.79 5.98 10.56
CA VAL A 340 -7.09 4.89 9.64
C VAL A 340 -7.42 3.64 10.47
N THR A 341 -8.67 3.21 10.41
CA THR A 341 -9.19 2.08 11.20
C THR A 341 -9.80 0.96 10.35
N VAL A 342 -9.72 1.07 9.02
CA VAL A 342 -10.27 0.08 8.08
C VAL A 342 -9.62 -1.29 8.26
N SER A 343 -10.39 -2.36 8.13
CA SER A 343 -9.87 -3.73 8.16
C SER A 343 -10.37 -4.50 6.93
N PRO A 344 -9.85 -4.18 5.73
CA PRO A 344 -10.46 -4.61 4.48
C PRO A 344 -10.15 -6.07 4.09
N PHE A 345 -9.20 -6.72 4.77
CA PHE A 345 -8.72 -8.05 4.40
C PHE A 345 -9.24 -9.15 5.33
N SER A 346 -9.78 -10.21 4.74
CA SER A 346 -10.23 -11.39 5.47
C SER A 346 -9.04 -12.18 6.02
N GLY A 347 -9.03 -12.44 7.33
CA GLY A 347 -8.00 -13.25 8.00
C GLY A 347 -6.75 -12.47 8.42
N ALA A 348 -6.68 -11.17 8.10
CA ALA A 348 -5.71 -10.26 8.69
C ALA A 348 -6.05 -10.00 10.18
N SER A 349 -5.08 -9.52 10.97
CA SER A 349 -5.37 -9.06 12.34
C SER A 349 -6.25 -7.83 12.35
N GLY A 350 -6.13 -6.99 11.31
CA GLY A 350 -6.85 -5.74 11.17
C GLY A 350 -6.37 -4.69 12.18
N TYR A 351 -7.01 -3.53 12.13
CA TYR A 351 -6.73 -2.46 13.08
C TYR A 351 -7.09 -2.91 14.51
N LYS A 352 -6.21 -2.61 15.47
CA LYS A 352 -6.46 -2.78 16.89
C LYS A 352 -6.42 -1.42 17.59
N PRO A 353 -7.51 -1.01 18.27
CA PRO A 353 -7.51 0.23 19.05
C PRO A 353 -6.29 0.30 19.97
N ALA A 354 -5.65 1.47 20.04
CA ALA A 354 -4.47 1.74 20.87
C ALA A 354 -3.21 0.89 20.56
N VAL A 355 -3.22 0.13 19.46
CA VAL A 355 -2.11 -0.74 19.02
C VAL A 355 -1.77 -0.46 17.56
N GLY A 356 -2.77 -0.30 16.70
CA GLY A 356 -2.64 -0.10 15.25
C GLY A 356 -2.61 -1.40 14.46
N TYR A 357 -2.06 -1.33 13.25
CA TYR A 357 -1.81 -2.48 12.37
C TYR A 357 -0.49 -3.15 12.71
N ARG A 358 -0.37 -4.45 12.39
CA ARG A 358 0.95 -5.10 12.38
C ARG A 358 1.78 -4.53 11.23
N MET A 359 3.10 -4.42 11.40
CA MET A 359 3.97 -3.91 10.32
C MET A 359 3.86 -4.72 9.03
N SER A 360 3.71 -6.05 9.13
CA SER A 360 3.46 -6.94 7.99
C SER A 360 2.16 -6.66 7.23
N GLU A 361 1.26 -5.84 7.78
CA GLU A 361 -0.02 -5.46 7.17
C GLU A 361 0.02 -4.03 6.61
N LEU A 362 1.12 -3.29 6.79
CA LEU A 362 1.23 -1.89 6.37
C LEU A 362 1.06 -1.75 4.85
N VAL A 363 1.85 -2.49 4.06
CA VAL A 363 1.80 -2.42 2.60
C VAL A 363 0.42 -2.77 2.02
N PRO A 364 -0.24 -3.90 2.38
CA PRO A 364 -1.58 -4.18 1.86
C PRO A 364 -2.61 -3.13 2.27
N VAL A 365 -2.54 -2.58 3.49
CA VAL A 365 -3.46 -1.51 3.92
C VAL A 365 -3.24 -0.23 3.11
N LEU A 366 -1.99 0.19 2.91
CA LEU A 366 -1.65 1.37 2.11
C LEU A 366 -1.98 1.18 0.62
N TYR A 367 -1.87 -0.03 0.08
CA TYR A 367 -2.37 -0.36 -1.25
C TYR A 367 -3.89 -0.13 -1.34
N TRP A 368 -4.65 -0.70 -0.40
CA TRP A 368 -6.11 -0.54 -0.37
C TRP A 368 -6.51 0.93 -0.27
N LEU A 369 -5.81 1.69 0.57
CA LEU A 369 -6.01 3.12 0.76
C LEU A 369 -5.66 3.92 -0.50
N ALA A 370 -4.58 3.60 -1.21
CA ALA A 370 -4.29 4.26 -2.48
C ALA A 370 -5.44 4.10 -3.48
N VAL A 371 -6.08 2.93 -3.55
CA VAL A 371 -7.21 2.69 -4.46
C VAL A 371 -8.49 3.40 -4.01
N ARG A 372 -8.78 3.40 -2.70
CA ARG A 372 -10.06 3.86 -2.12
C ARG A 372 -10.06 5.33 -1.73
N GLU A 373 -8.93 5.83 -1.28
CA GLU A 373 -8.69 7.15 -0.71
C GLU A 373 -7.52 7.82 -1.46
N ARG A 374 -7.71 8.01 -2.77
CA ARG A 374 -6.73 8.63 -3.68
C ARG A 374 -6.33 10.02 -3.19
N GLY A 375 -5.11 10.45 -3.54
CA GLY A 375 -4.60 11.80 -3.22
C GLY A 375 -4.25 12.03 -1.74
N HIS A 376 -4.24 10.98 -0.92
CA HIS A 376 -3.84 11.07 0.49
C HIS A 376 -2.40 10.61 0.69
N LEU A 377 -1.73 11.26 1.63
CA LEU A 377 -0.54 10.74 2.31
C LEU A 377 -0.96 10.25 3.70
N TYR A 378 -0.13 9.41 4.32
CA TYR A 378 -0.42 8.85 5.64
C TYR A 378 0.77 9.05 6.55
N LEU A 379 0.53 9.59 7.74
CA LEU A 379 1.53 9.66 8.80
C LEU A 379 1.42 8.42 9.69
N GLY A 380 2.53 7.73 9.93
CA GLY A 380 2.58 6.53 10.75
C GLY A 380 3.33 6.72 12.06
N ALA A 381 2.65 6.55 13.17
CA ALA A 381 3.29 6.45 14.49
C ALA A 381 3.67 4.98 14.77
N VAL A 382 4.97 4.68 14.73
CA VAL A 382 5.51 3.33 14.91
C VAL A 382 5.77 3.04 16.39
N SER A 383 5.24 1.92 16.84
CA SER A 383 5.31 1.45 18.22
C SER A 383 6.04 0.13 18.36
N ARG A 384 6.76 -0.02 19.48
CA ARG A 384 7.34 -1.29 19.92
C ARG A 384 7.43 -1.32 21.44
N GLU A 385 7.63 -2.50 22.02
CA GLU A 385 7.97 -2.62 23.45
C GLU A 385 9.41 -2.16 23.71
N ARG A 386 9.60 -1.26 24.68
CA ARG A 386 10.89 -0.74 25.12
C ARG A 386 10.97 -0.63 26.64
N GLY A 387 12.19 -0.52 27.16
CA GLY A 387 12.48 -0.19 28.56
C GLY A 387 12.17 -1.29 29.58
N THR A 388 12.29 -0.94 30.85
CA THR A 388 12.00 -1.81 32.00
C THR A 388 11.10 -1.05 32.99
N PRO A 389 9.85 -1.50 33.24
CA PRO A 389 9.20 -2.64 32.59
C PRO A 389 8.99 -2.41 31.08
N PRO A 390 8.85 -3.50 30.30
CA PRO A 390 8.59 -3.39 28.87
C PRO A 390 7.22 -2.76 28.65
N LEU A 391 7.22 -1.55 28.08
CA LEU A 391 6.01 -0.80 27.75
C LEU A 391 6.03 -0.45 26.27
N ARG A 392 4.85 -0.43 25.66
CA ARG A 392 4.68 0.02 24.28
C ARG A 392 4.94 1.52 24.21
N GLN A 393 5.85 1.91 23.32
CA GLN A 393 6.24 3.29 23.11
C GLN A 393 6.20 3.64 21.62
N TYR A 394 5.50 4.73 21.29
CA TYR A 394 5.43 5.32 19.95
C TYR A 394 6.64 6.21 19.74
N HIS A 395 7.69 5.62 19.18
CA HIS A 395 9.06 6.14 19.26
C HIS A 395 9.59 6.66 17.92
N HIS A 396 8.80 6.54 16.86
CA HIS A 396 9.22 6.87 15.52
C HIS A 396 8.01 7.27 14.66
N ILE A 397 8.20 8.21 13.74
CA ILE A 397 7.17 8.70 12.82
C ILE A 397 7.71 8.64 11.39
N ALA A 398 6.88 8.15 10.46
CA ALA A 398 7.17 8.17 9.03
C ALA A 398 5.99 8.75 8.25
N ALA A 399 6.27 9.34 7.09
CA ALA A 399 5.26 9.74 6.12
C ALA A 399 5.24 8.76 4.93
N PHE A 400 4.06 8.30 4.58
CA PHE A 400 3.82 7.31 3.53
C PHE A 400 3.05 7.94 2.38
N PHE A 401 3.58 7.78 1.18
CA PHE A 401 2.98 8.22 -0.06
C PHE A 401 2.70 6.99 -0.92
N PRO A 402 1.49 6.42 -0.85
CA PRO A 402 1.12 5.27 -1.65
C PRO A 402 0.51 5.75 -2.99
N TRP A 403 1.07 5.28 -4.12
CA TRP A 403 0.66 5.70 -5.46
C TRP A 403 0.85 4.58 -6.50
N PHE A 404 0.32 4.78 -7.70
CA PHE A 404 0.56 3.89 -8.84
C PHE A 404 1.33 4.64 -9.91
N ASP A 405 2.43 4.04 -10.38
CA ASP A 405 3.23 4.64 -11.44
C ASP A 405 2.55 4.56 -12.81
N SER A 406 3.14 5.23 -13.81
CA SER A 406 2.64 5.22 -15.20
C SER A 406 2.54 3.82 -15.83
N THR A 407 3.20 2.81 -15.27
CA THR A 407 3.07 1.40 -15.70
C THR A 407 1.94 0.65 -14.99
N GLY A 408 1.36 1.27 -13.96
CA GLY A 408 0.29 0.74 -13.12
C GLY A 408 0.80 -0.12 -11.96
N ARG A 409 2.09 -0.04 -11.63
CA ARG A 409 2.66 -0.73 -10.47
C ARG A 409 2.48 0.12 -9.21
N PHE A 410 2.12 -0.52 -8.12
CA PHE A 410 2.03 0.15 -6.83
C PHE A 410 3.43 0.55 -6.34
N ARG A 411 3.52 1.77 -5.81
CA ARG A 411 4.71 2.35 -5.21
C ARG A 411 4.33 2.87 -3.83
N LEU A 412 5.20 2.60 -2.88
CA LEU A 412 5.12 3.16 -1.54
C LEU A 412 6.42 3.91 -1.29
N THR A 413 6.36 5.25 -1.39
CA THR A 413 7.47 6.10 -0.99
C THR A 413 7.37 6.40 0.49
N VAL A 414 8.45 6.16 1.23
CA VAL A 414 8.52 6.36 2.68
C VAL A 414 9.54 7.44 2.99
N PHE A 415 9.11 8.46 3.74
CA PHE A 415 9.98 9.52 4.23
C PHE A 415 10.04 9.47 5.76
N GLU A 416 11.26 9.37 6.30
CA GLU A 416 11.52 9.43 7.74
C GLU A 416 12.87 10.11 8.00
N SER A 417 13.00 10.81 9.13
CA SER A 417 14.28 11.30 9.64
C SER A 417 15.18 12.06 8.63
N ALA A 418 14.59 12.92 7.78
CA ALA A 418 15.27 13.64 6.69
C ALA A 418 15.83 12.77 5.55
N ALA A 419 15.26 11.58 5.34
CA ALA A 419 15.64 10.68 4.26
C ALA A 419 14.41 10.02 3.61
N GLU A 420 14.61 9.53 2.39
CA GLU A 420 13.73 8.55 1.76
C GLU A 420 14.24 7.14 2.10
N THR A 421 13.36 6.29 2.62
CA THR A 421 13.67 4.90 2.98
C THR A 421 12.93 3.96 2.04
N GLU A 422 13.60 2.91 1.58
CA GLU A 422 12.97 1.87 0.78
C GLU A 422 11.88 1.15 1.60
N SER A 423 10.69 0.98 1.02
CA SER A 423 9.56 0.37 1.74
C SER A 423 9.85 -1.04 2.30
N ALA A 424 10.69 -1.81 1.62
CA ALA A 424 11.13 -3.13 2.07
C ALA A 424 12.13 -3.08 3.23
N GLU A 425 12.90 -2.00 3.38
CA GLU A 425 13.80 -1.79 4.51
C GLU A 425 13.03 -1.31 5.75
N PHE A 426 11.97 -0.53 5.54
CA PHE A 426 11.15 0.01 6.61
C PHE A 426 10.27 -1.04 7.33
N VAL A 427 9.77 -2.06 6.60
CA VAL A 427 8.73 -3.01 7.06
C VAL A 427 9.25 -4.17 7.91
#